data_AF-A0A183HA61-F1
#
_entry.id   AF-A0A183HA61-F1
#
_cell.length_a   1.000
_cell.length_b   1.000
_cell.length_c   1.000
_cell.angle_alpha   90.00
_cell.angle_beta   90.00
_cell.angle_gamma   90.00
#
_symmetry.space_group_name_H-M   'P 1'
#
loop_
_entity.id
_entity.type
_entity.pdbx_description
1 polymer ?
#
loop_
_entity_poly.entity_id
_entity_poly.type
_entity_poly.pdbx_seq_one_letter_code
_entity_poly.pdbx_strand_id
1 'polypeptide(L)'
;MRSPRAKRTNTMKYDSKMKKRKLSRSASIIEQMESRILPKGRIDDRLREKWPTISQILQNFAMTCATNCTRYLNNIHDEKDKVWKCTILEVNVVKNYHMQTDHIVVDLLCRPEEEKETKFTEP
;
A
#
# COMPACT_ATOMS: atom_id res chain seq x y z
N MET A 1 -42.94 -10.69 41.63
CA MET A 1 -43.73 -9.75 40.79
C MET A 1 -42.81 -9.19 39.71
N ARG A 2 -43.15 -9.36 38.42
CA ARG A 2 -42.31 -8.97 37.26
C ARG A 2 -42.58 -7.51 36.89
N SER A 3 -41.52 -6.72 36.74
CA SER A 3 -41.59 -5.36 36.19
C SER A 3 -41.65 -5.41 34.65
N PRO A 4 -42.44 -4.58 33.95
CA PRO A 4 -42.58 -4.65 32.49
C PRO A 4 -41.41 -3.99 31.75
N ARG A 5 -40.93 -4.67 30.70
CA ARG A 5 -39.89 -4.20 29.77
C ARG A 5 -40.39 -2.98 28.97
N ALA A 6 -39.68 -1.85 29.06
CA ALA A 6 -39.85 -0.73 28.14
C ALA A 6 -39.39 -1.13 26.73
N LYS A 7 -40.31 -1.09 25.76
CA LYS A 7 -40.03 -1.30 24.33
C LYS A 7 -39.31 -0.07 23.79
N ARG A 8 -38.01 -0.19 23.48
CA ARG A 8 -37.28 0.81 22.68
C ARG A 8 -37.69 0.65 21.21
N THR A 9 -38.59 1.49 20.73
CA THR A 9 -38.81 1.70 19.30
C THR A 9 -37.74 2.65 18.77
N ASN A 10 -36.69 2.11 18.16
CA ASN A 10 -35.73 2.88 17.38
C ASN A 10 -36.33 3.14 15.98
N THR A 11 -37.14 4.19 15.86
CA THR A 11 -37.50 4.75 14.56
C THR A 11 -36.35 5.65 14.10
N MET A 12 -35.37 5.08 13.40
CA MET A 12 -34.42 5.89 12.63
C MET A 12 -35.17 6.55 11.47
N LYS A 13 -35.52 7.83 11.63
CA LYS A 13 -35.87 8.70 10.51
C LYS A 13 -34.57 8.99 9.74
N TYR A 14 -34.47 8.49 8.51
CA TYR A 14 -33.42 8.89 7.58
C TYR A 14 -33.69 10.34 7.16
N ASP A 15 -33.03 11.28 7.82
CA ASP A 15 -33.05 12.69 7.46
C ASP A 15 -32.05 12.91 6.31
N SER A 16 -32.54 13.29 5.13
CA SER A 16 -31.75 13.47 3.89
C SER A 16 -30.82 14.69 3.92
N LYS A 17 -30.67 15.35 5.07
CA LYS A 17 -29.74 16.47 5.34
C LYS A 17 -28.66 16.12 6.36
N MET A 18 -28.10 14.91 6.30
CA MET A 18 -26.93 14.58 7.11
C MET A 18 -25.73 15.42 6.63
N LYS A 19 -25.52 16.60 7.24
CA LYS A 19 -24.34 17.44 7.02
C LYS A 19 -23.12 16.57 7.29
N LYS A 20 -22.30 16.31 6.26
CA LYS A 20 -21.06 15.54 6.39
C LYS A 20 -20.27 16.10 7.58
N ARG A 21 -19.98 15.26 8.58
CA ARG A 21 -19.20 15.68 9.76
C ARG A 21 -17.88 16.27 9.29
N LYS A 22 -17.48 17.41 9.83
CA LYS A 22 -16.11 17.93 9.63
C LYS A 22 -15.14 16.91 10.20
N LEU A 23 -14.24 16.39 9.36
CA LEU A 23 -13.17 15.51 9.77
C LEU A 23 -12.20 16.24 10.70
N SER A 24 -11.56 15.51 11.61
CA SER A 24 -10.44 16.08 12.37
C SER A 24 -9.30 16.40 11.42
N ARG A 25 -8.40 17.32 11.81
CA ARG A 25 -7.21 17.65 11.02
C ARG A 25 -6.39 16.40 10.68
N SER A 26 -6.23 15.47 11.62
CA SER A 26 -5.53 14.20 11.40
C SER A 26 -6.24 13.31 10.38
N ALA A 27 -7.57 13.20 10.46
CA ALA A 27 -8.35 12.41 9.51
C ALA A 27 -8.29 13.00 8.09
N SER A 28 -8.33 14.34 7.96
CA SER A 28 -8.15 15.00 6.67
C SER A 28 -6.74 14.82 6.09
N ILE A 29 -5.69 14.82 6.93
CA ILE A 29 -4.32 14.52 6.49
C ILE A 29 -4.21 13.08 6.01
N ILE A 30 -4.76 12.11 6.75
CA ILE A 30 -4.76 10.70 6.36
C ILE A 30 -5.51 10.52 5.03
N GLU A 31 -6.70 11.12 4.89
CA GLU A 31 -7.47 11.07 3.64
C GLU A 31 -6.67 11.67 2.46
N GLN A 32 -5.97 12.78 2.69
CA GLN A 32 -5.07 13.38 1.69
C GLN A 32 -3.87 12.50 1.37
N MET A 33 -3.34 11.73 2.32
CA MET A 33 -2.22 10.81 2.08
C MET A 33 -2.66 9.54 1.35
N GLU A 34 -3.81 8.97 1.72
CA GLU A 34 -4.38 7.75 1.12
C GLU A 34 -4.92 7.97 -0.29
N SER A 35 -5.39 9.20 -0.59
CA SER A 35 -5.88 9.57 -1.93
C SER A 35 -4.77 9.86 -2.94
N ARG A 36 -3.50 9.94 -2.52
CA ARG A 36 -2.36 10.15 -3.44
C ARG A 36 -2.17 8.92 -4.32
N ILE A 37 -2.14 9.15 -5.62
CA ILE A 37 -1.76 8.13 -6.61
C ILE A 37 -0.24 8.15 -6.71
N LEU A 38 0.41 7.12 -6.17
CA LEU A 38 1.85 6.93 -6.21
C LEU A 38 2.20 5.76 -7.13
N PRO A 39 3.41 5.73 -7.72
CA PRO A 39 3.85 4.61 -8.52
C PRO A 39 3.86 3.33 -7.66
N LYS A 40 3.58 2.21 -8.31
CA LYS A 40 3.75 0.89 -7.69
C LYS A 40 5.24 0.55 -7.63
N GLY A 41 5.58 -0.43 -6.78
CA GLY A 41 6.91 -1.04 -6.83
C GLY A 41 7.23 -1.55 -8.23
N ARG A 42 8.50 -1.43 -8.64
CA ARG A 42 9.02 -1.93 -9.92
C ARG A 42 9.77 -3.24 -9.69
N ILE A 43 9.85 -4.09 -10.71
CA ILE A 43 10.71 -5.27 -10.73
C ILE A 43 11.94 -4.91 -11.56
N ASP A 44 13.14 -5.19 -11.05
CA ASP A 44 14.39 -4.98 -11.80
C ASP A 44 14.41 -5.84 -13.07
N ASP A 45 15.00 -5.32 -14.13
CA ASP A 45 14.99 -5.99 -15.44
C ASP A 45 15.73 -7.35 -15.37
N ARG A 46 16.75 -7.48 -14.50
CA ARG A 46 17.47 -8.75 -14.29
C ARG A 46 16.65 -9.77 -13.52
N LEU A 47 15.80 -9.30 -12.61
CA LEU A 47 14.88 -10.16 -11.88
C LEU A 47 13.68 -10.56 -12.74
N ARG A 48 13.30 -9.72 -13.71
CA ARG A 48 12.09 -9.88 -14.53
C ARG A 48 12.03 -11.21 -15.28
N GLU A 49 13.16 -11.72 -15.75
CA GLU A 49 13.25 -13.02 -16.40
C GLU A 49 12.98 -14.19 -15.44
N LYS A 50 13.44 -14.08 -14.19
CA LYS A 50 13.25 -15.09 -13.14
C LYS A 50 11.93 -14.93 -12.40
N TRP A 51 11.32 -13.75 -12.45
CA TRP A 51 10.11 -13.41 -11.72
C TRP A 51 8.98 -14.44 -11.86
N PRO A 52 8.66 -14.98 -13.05
CA PRO A 52 7.60 -15.99 -13.20
C PRO A 52 7.89 -17.31 -12.48
N THR A 53 9.16 -17.59 -12.15
CA THR A 53 9.57 -18.81 -11.44
C THR A 53 9.42 -18.70 -9.92
N ILE A 54 9.31 -17.47 -9.40
CA ILE A 54 9.07 -17.21 -7.98
C ILE A 54 7.61 -17.52 -7.67
N SER A 55 7.34 -18.10 -6.50
CA SER A 55 5.96 -18.42 -6.11
C SER A 55 5.09 -17.14 -6.03
N GLN A 56 3.82 -17.24 -6.41
CA GLN A 56 2.90 -16.09 -6.41
C GLN A 56 2.80 -15.40 -5.04
N ILE A 57 2.92 -16.17 -3.96
CA ILE A 57 2.90 -15.65 -2.59
C ILE A 57 4.10 -14.72 -2.36
N LEU A 58 5.30 -15.15 -2.75
CA LEU A 58 6.52 -14.35 -2.63
C LEU A 58 6.51 -13.13 -3.55
N GLN A 59 5.99 -13.29 -4.78
CA GLN A 59 5.80 -12.16 -5.70
C GLN A 59 4.89 -11.10 -5.08
N ASN A 60 3.74 -11.51 -4.56
CA ASN A 60 2.78 -10.61 -3.91
C ASN A 60 3.40 -9.92 -2.70
N PHE A 61 4.09 -10.69 -1.85
CA PHE A 61 4.79 -10.16 -0.68
C PHE A 61 5.81 -9.08 -1.07
N ALA A 62 6.71 -9.37 -2.02
CA ALA A 62 7.73 -8.43 -2.46
C ALA A 62 7.12 -7.17 -3.11
N MET A 63 6.07 -7.33 -3.91
CA MET A 63 5.35 -6.19 -4.50
C MET A 63 4.66 -5.32 -3.44
N THR A 64 4.07 -5.92 -2.41
CA THR A 64 3.50 -5.20 -1.27
C THR A 64 4.58 -4.45 -0.50
N CYS A 65 5.72 -5.07 -0.22
CA CYS A 65 6.87 -4.43 0.41
C CYS A 65 7.34 -3.22 -0.40
N ALA A 66 7.65 -3.38 -1.69
CA ALA A 66 8.11 -2.31 -2.55
C ALA A 66 7.08 -1.15 -2.65
N THR A 67 5.79 -1.47 -2.74
CA THR A 67 4.72 -0.46 -2.80
C THR A 67 4.59 0.31 -1.49
N ASN A 68 4.68 -0.37 -0.35
CA ASN A 68 4.61 0.27 0.97
C ASN A 68 5.85 1.14 1.24
N CYS A 69 7.04 0.67 0.87
CA CYS A 69 8.27 1.47 0.94
C CYS A 69 8.17 2.70 0.04
N THR A 70 7.64 2.55 -1.18
CA THR A 70 7.41 3.69 -2.09
C THR A 70 6.48 4.73 -1.46
N ARG A 71 5.37 4.30 -0.86
CA ARG A 71 4.46 5.19 -0.14
C ARG A 71 5.14 5.89 1.03
N TYR A 72 5.88 5.14 1.84
CA TYR A 72 6.60 5.68 2.98
C TYR A 72 7.59 6.76 2.56
N LEU A 73 8.44 6.49 1.56
CA LEU A 73 9.43 7.45 1.06
C LEU A 73 8.78 8.74 0.55
N ASN A 74 7.72 8.65 -0.25
CA ASN A 74 7.00 9.83 -0.75
C ASN A 74 6.20 10.59 0.33
N ASN A 75 6.01 10.00 1.52
CA ASN A 75 5.39 10.67 2.65
C ASN A 75 6.40 11.38 3.55
N ILE A 76 7.67 10.93 3.57
CA ILE A 76 8.72 11.54 4.41
C ILE A 76 9.64 12.48 3.63
N HIS A 77 9.80 12.27 2.32
CA HIS A 77 10.56 13.15 1.44
C HIS A 77 9.59 14.11 0.76
N ASP A 78 9.48 15.32 1.27
CA ASP A 78 8.70 16.42 0.66
C ASP A 78 9.60 17.24 -0.29
N GLU A 79 10.27 16.53 -1.21
CA GLU A 79 11.05 17.18 -2.25
C GLU A 79 10.12 17.50 -3.42
N LYS A 80 9.93 18.81 -3.66
CA LYS A 80 9.10 19.29 -4.76
C LYS A 80 9.57 18.68 -6.08
N ASP A 81 8.60 18.17 -6.85
CA ASP A 81 8.80 17.57 -8.17
C ASP A 81 9.63 16.25 -8.20
N LYS A 82 9.88 15.63 -7.04
CA LYS A 82 10.50 14.29 -6.98
C LYS A 82 9.53 13.25 -6.43
N VAL A 83 9.36 12.18 -7.19
CA VAL A 83 8.62 11.00 -6.76
C VAL A 83 9.62 9.89 -6.47
N TRP A 84 9.59 9.33 -5.27
CA TRP A 84 10.43 8.18 -4.93
C TRP A 84 9.82 6.88 -5.43
N LYS A 85 10.66 5.92 -5.81
CA LYS A 85 10.23 4.61 -6.30
C LYS A 85 11.15 3.51 -5.76
N CYS A 86 10.54 2.39 -5.36
CA CYS A 86 11.28 1.19 -4.97
C CYS A 86 11.28 0.16 -6.11
N THR A 87 12.46 -0.35 -6.44
CA THR A 87 12.65 -1.44 -7.41
C THR A 87 13.11 -2.70 -6.67
N ILE A 88 12.45 -3.82 -6.90
CA ILE A 88 12.78 -5.12 -6.33
C ILE A 88 13.95 -5.70 -7.12
N LEU A 89 15.09 -5.87 -6.46
CA LEU A 89 16.30 -6.45 -7.04
C LEU A 89 16.31 -7.97 -6.88
N GLU A 90 15.89 -8.46 -5.72
CA GLU A 90 15.96 -9.88 -5.38
C GLU A 90 14.91 -10.27 -4.33
N VAL A 91 14.49 -11.53 -4.34
CA VAL A 91 13.57 -12.12 -3.36
C VAL A 91 14.11 -13.49 -2.96
N ASN A 92 14.50 -13.62 -1.69
CA ASN A 92 15.18 -14.81 -1.17
C ASN A 92 14.46 -15.37 0.05
N VAL A 93 14.27 -16.67 0.09
CA VAL A 93 13.87 -17.39 1.31
C VAL A 93 15.16 -17.83 2.01
N VAL A 94 15.53 -17.12 3.08
CA VAL A 94 16.79 -17.34 3.80
C VAL A 94 16.70 -18.52 4.75
N LYS A 95 15.52 -18.74 5.34
CA LYS A 95 15.29 -19.85 6.26
C LYS A 95 13.83 -20.23 6.30
N ASN A 96 13.56 -21.53 6.18
CA ASN A 96 12.26 -22.12 6.44
C ASN A 96 12.28 -22.70 7.87
N TYR A 97 11.42 -22.20 8.75
CA TYR A 97 11.28 -22.77 10.09
C TYR A 97 10.26 -23.89 10.07
N HIS A 98 10.56 -25.00 10.76
CA HIS A 98 9.82 -26.25 10.69
C HIS A 98 8.33 -26.17 11.13
N MET A 99 7.84 -25.00 11.56
CA MET A 99 6.48 -24.79 12.03
C MET A 99 5.91 -23.41 11.66
N GLN A 100 5.76 -23.13 10.35
CA GLN A 100 4.85 -22.11 9.78
C GLN A 100 5.37 -20.68 9.55
N THR A 101 6.68 -20.42 9.65
CA THR A 101 7.22 -19.08 9.32
C THR A 101 8.41 -19.18 8.37
N ASP A 102 8.34 -18.42 7.29
CA ASP A 102 9.45 -18.23 6.34
C ASP A 102 10.15 -16.92 6.65
N HIS A 103 11.48 -16.95 6.71
CA HIS A 103 12.29 -15.75 6.68
C HIS A 103 12.55 -15.37 5.23
N ILE A 104 11.86 -14.34 4.76
CA ILE A 104 11.96 -13.82 3.40
C ILE A 104 12.72 -12.49 3.45
N VAL A 105 13.75 -12.38 2.62
CA VAL A 105 14.49 -11.14 2.38
C VAL A 105 14.14 -10.63 0.99
N VAL A 106 13.84 -9.33 0.92
CA VAL A 106 13.55 -8.63 -0.34
C VAL A 106 14.51 -7.46 -0.43
N ASP A 107 15.36 -7.50 -1.46
CA ASP A 107 16.31 -6.42 -1.71
C ASP A 107 15.64 -5.34 -2.56
N LEU A 108 15.65 -4.11 -2.05
CA LEU A 108 14.99 -2.97 -2.66
C LEU A 108 16.00 -1.88 -2.99
N LEU A 109 16.00 -1.43 -4.24
CA LEU A 109 16.65 -0.18 -4.66
C LEU A 109 15.65 0.97 -4.55
N CYS A 110 15.91 1.90 -3.64
CA CYS A 110 15.10 3.09 -3.42
C CYS A 110 15.77 4.31 -4.07
N ARG A 111 15.13 4.91 -5.07
CA ARG A 111 15.65 6.12 -5.72
C ARG A 111 14.53 7.06 -6.16
N PRO A 112 14.79 8.36 -6.31
CA PRO A 112 13.90 9.25 -7.04
C PRO A 112 13.69 8.72 -8.46
N GLU A 113 12.47 8.80 -8.96
CA GLU A 113 12.17 8.56 -10.36
C GLU A 113 12.87 9.64 -11.18
N GLU A 114 13.79 9.22 -12.06
CA GLU A 114 14.42 10.13 -13.01
C GLU A 114 13.35 10.63 -13.99
N GLU A 115 13.38 11.90 -14.40
CA GLU A 115 12.43 12.56 -15.31
C GLU A 115 12.27 11.89 -16.70
N LYS A 116 12.92 10.75 -16.96
CA LYS A 116 12.94 10.06 -18.26
C LYS A 116 12.79 8.54 -18.14
N GLU A 117 11.74 8.05 -17.49
CA GLU A 117 11.17 6.77 -17.92
C GLU A 117 10.19 7.08 -19.06
N THR A 118 10.73 7.24 -20.29
CA THR A 118 9.93 7.26 -21.52
C THR A 118 9.00 6.06 -21.50
N LYS A 119 7.70 6.34 -21.38
CA LYS A 119 6.62 5.37 -21.54
C LYS A 119 6.84 4.67 -22.88
N PHE A 120 7.13 3.38 -22.86
CA PHE A 120 6.97 2.54 -24.03
C PHE A 120 5.49 2.61 -24.42
N THR A 121 5.20 3.36 -25.48
CA THR A 121 3.99 3.19 -26.27
C THR A 121 4.08 1.82 -26.94
N GLU A 122 3.20 0.90 -26.56
CA GLU A 122 2.96 -0.30 -27.36
C GLU A 122 2.33 0.08 -28.71
N PRO A 123 2.62 -0.69 -29.78
CA PRO A 123 2.19 -0.41 -31.16
C PRO A 123 0.69 -0.57 -31.42
#